data_AF-A0A6P4YBT5-F1
#
_entry.id   AF-A0A6P4YBT5-F1
#
_cell.length_a   1.000
_cell.length_b   1.000
_cell.length_c   1.000
_cell.angle_alpha   90.00
_cell.angle_beta   90.00
_cell.angle_gamma   90.00
#
_symmetry.space_group_name_H-M   'P 1'
#
loop_
_entity.id
_entity.type
_entity.pdbx_description
1 polymer ?
#
loop_
_entity_poly.entity_id
_entity_poly.type
_entity_poly.pdbx_seq_one_letter_code
_entity_poly.pdbx_strand_id
1 'polypeptide(L)'
;MQLKHMKNLLPPQDGAGKVMCLAWSPSNAKLAVCTVDRVVLLYDEQGEKRDKFSTKPADSKFGKKSYMVKAMAFSPDSAKIAVGQTDNIIYVYKIGEE
;
A
#
# COMPACT_ATOMS: atom_id res chain seq x y z
N MET A 1 -15.40 24.55 -8.15
CA MET A 1 -14.59 23.32 -8.27
C MET A 1 -15.55 22.18 -8.55
N GLN A 2 -15.53 21.58 -9.75
CA GLN A 2 -16.42 20.46 -10.08
C GLN A 2 -15.68 19.16 -9.81
N LEU A 3 -16.23 18.33 -8.92
CA LEU A 3 -15.66 17.02 -8.59
C LEU A 3 -16.50 15.96 -9.27
N LYS A 4 -15.85 15.09 -10.06
CA LYS A 4 -16.49 13.99 -10.76
C LYS A 4 -15.91 12.68 -10.24
N HIS A 5 -16.78 11.80 -9.75
CA HIS A 5 -16.38 10.42 -9.47
C HIS A 5 -16.01 9.72 -10.79
N MET A 6 -14.84 9.08 -10.83
CA MET A 6 -14.36 8.39 -12.03
C MET A 6 -14.49 6.87 -11.95
N LYS A 7 -13.97 6.26 -10.87
CA LYS A 7 -13.87 4.80 -10.77
C LYS A 7 -13.68 4.37 -9.31
N ASN A 8 -14.16 3.17 -9.00
CA ASN A 8 -13.85 2.47 -7.76
C ASN A 8 -12.73 1.47 -8.02
N LEU A 9 -11.58 1.60 -7.35
CA LEU A 9 -10.43 0.69 -7.54
C LEU A 9 -10.54 -0.59 -6.72
N LEU A 10 -11.09 -0.47 -5.52
CA LEU A 10 -11.39 -1.58 -4.63
C LEU A 10 -12.88 -1.52 -4.32
N PRO A 11 -13.68 -2.52 -4.74
CA PRO A 11 -15.07 -2.58 -4.32
C PRO A 11 -15.16 -2.85 -2.81
N PRO A 12 -16.30 -2.55 -2.17
CA PRO A 12 -16.57 -2.97 -0.80
C PRO A 12 -16.33 -4.48 -0.66
N GLN A 13 -15.67 -4.88 0.43
CA GLN A 13 -15.37 -6.28 0.73
C GLN A 13 -16.14 -6.71 1.97
N ASP A 14 -16.63 -7.95 1.97
CA ASP A 14 -17.21 -8.56 3.15
C ASP A 14 -16.09 -8.90 4.16
N GLY A 15 -16.21 -8.39 5.39
CA GLY A 15 -15.27 -8.64 6.48
C GLY A 15 -14.29 -7.48 6.76
N ALA A 16 -13.10 -7.81 7.29
CA ALA A 16 -12.10 -6.83 7.72
C ALA A 16 -11.30 -6.26 6.53
N GLY A 17 -11.97 -5.64 5.56
CA GLY A 17 -11.36 -5.02 4.37
C GLY A 17 -10.91 -3.58 4.59
N LYS A 18 -10.46 -3.21 5.80
CA LYS A 18 -10.12 -1.82 6.12
C LYS A 18 -8.91 -1.35 5.32
N VAL A 19 -9.04 -0.24 4.61
CA VAL A 19 -7.92 0.48 4.00
C VAL A 19 -7.24 1.30 5.09
N MET A 20 -5.95 1.06 5.31
CA MET A 20 -5.18 1.69 6.39
C MET A 20 -4.51 2.99 5.93
N CYS A 21 -3.94 2.97 4.73
CA CYS A 21 -3.29 4.12 4.10
C CYS A 21 -3.14 3.88 2.59
N LEU A 22 -2.89 4.98 1.87
CA LEU A 22 -2.65 4.98 0.43
C LEU A 22 -1.55 5.99 0.09
N ALA A 23 -0.86 5.78 -1.02
CA ALA A 23 0.15 6.70 -1.52
C ALA A 23 0.19 6.67 -3.06
N TRP A 24 0.07 7.84 -3.68
CA TRP A 24 0.36 8.01 -5.10
C TRP A 24 1.87 8.14 -5.32
N SER A 25 2.38 7.54 -6.39
CA SER A 25 3.74 7.80 -6.85
C SER A 25 3.84 9.22 -7.42
N PRO A 26 4.95 9.94 -7.24
CA PRO A 26 5.16 11.28 -7.82
C PRO A 26 5.01 11.34 -9.34
N SER A 27 5.30 10.24 -10.04
CA SER A 27 5.09 10.13 -11.50
C SER A 27 3.64 9.85 -11.92
N ASN A 28 2.69 9.77 -10.98
CA ASN A 28 1.28 9.36 -11.17
C ASN A 28 1.05 7.98 -11.82
N ALA A 29 2.12 7.25 -12.15
CA ALA A 29 2.03 5.95 -12.82
C ALA A 29 1.57 4.81 -11.89
N LYS A 30 1.70 4.99 -10.57
CA LYS A 30 1.40 3.94 -9.57
C LYS A 30 0.62 4.51 -8.39
N LEU A 31 -0.30 3.70 -7.86
CA LEU A 31 -0.98 3.94 -6.59
C LEU A 31 -0.82 2.71 -5.70
N ALA A 32 -0.31 2.91 -4.49
CA ALA A 32 -0.23 1.88 -3.46
C ALA A 32 -1.37 2.04 -2.46
N VAL A 33 -2.04 0.94 -2.13
CA VAL A 33 -3.11 0.88 -1.12
C VAL A 33 -2.82 -0.24 -0.14
N CYS A 34 -2.67 0.07 1.15
CA CYS A 34 -2.45 -0.95 2.17
C CYS A 34 -3.75 -1.32 2.87
N THR A 35 -4.03 -2.62 2.94
CA THR A 35 -5.16 -3.16 3.71
C THR A 35 -4.73 -3.57 5.12
N VAL A 36 -5.70 -3.75 6.03
CA VAL A 36 -5.46 -4.25 7.40
C VAL A 36 -4.91 -5.68 7.42
N ASP A 37 -5.08 -6.43 6.34
CA ASP A 37 -4.43 -7.74 6.15
C ASP A 37 -2.92 -7.65 5.89
N ARG A 38 -2.37 -6.42 5.87
CA ARG A 38 -0.96 -6.10 5.66
C ARG A 38 -0.49 -6.47 4.26
N VAL A 39 -1.42 -6.35 3.31
CA VAL A 39 -1.17 -6.49 1.88
C VAL A 39 -1.20 -5.10 1.27
N VAL A 40 -0.11 -4.73 0.61
CA VAL A 40 -0.03 -3.55 -0.24
C VAL A 40 -0.45 -3.96 -1.63
N LEU A 41 -1.53 -3.35 -2.13
CA LEU A 41 -2.04 -3.48 -3.47
C LEU A 41 -1.44 -2.38 -4.33
N LEU A 42 -0.91 -2.72 -5.50
CA LEU A 42 -0.37 -1.77 -6.45
C LEU A 42 -1.29 -1.67 -7.66
N TYR A 43 -1.66 -0.45 -7.98
CA TYR A 43 -2.46 -0.09 -9.14
C TYR A 43 -1.62 0.76 -10.10
N ASP A 44 -1.93 0.70 -11.37
CA ASP A 44 -1.42 1.65 -12.36
C ASP A 44 -2.25 2.94 -12.41
N GLU A 45 -1.88 3.84 -13.32
CA GLU A 45 -2.59 5.09 -13.61
C GLU A 45 -4.02 4.88 -14.15
N GLN A 46 -4.30 3.76 -14.81
CA GLN A 46 -5.64 3.38 -15.28
C GLN A 46 -6.51 2.78 -14.15
N GLY A 47 -5.93 2.59 -12.96
CA GLY A 47 -6.60 1.97 -11.83
C GLY A 47 -6.80 0.47 -12.00
N GLU A 48 -5.97 -0.20 -12.81
CA GLU A 48 -5.87 -1.66 -12.85
C GLU A 48 -4.89 -2.14 -11.80
N LYS A 49 -5.25 -3.20 -11.09
CA LYS A 49 -4.36 -3.81 -10.12
C LYS A 49 -3.25 -4.56 -10.87
N ARG A 50 -2.02 -4.08 -10.73
CA ARG A 50 -0.83 -4.67 -11.37
C ARG A 50 -0.15 -5.71 -10.49
N ASP A 51 -0.09 -5.47 -9.20
CA ASP A 51 0.67 -6.33 -8.29
C ASP A 51 0.17 -6.22 -6.83
N LYS A 52 0.70 -7.07 -5.96
CA LYS A 52 0.54 -6.99 -4.52
C LYS A 52 1.74 -7.61 -3.80
N PHE A 53 2.10 -7.06 -2.64
CA PHE A 53 3.06 -7.70 -1.75
C PHE A 53 2.58 -7.64 -0.30
N SER A 54 3.07 -8.56 0.52
CA SER A 54 2.77 -8.57 1.96
C SER A 54 3.90 -7.90 2.72
N THR A 55 3.55 -7.10 3.72
CA THR A 55 4.55 -6.61 4.67
C THR A 55 4.83 -7.69 5.72
N LYS A 56 5.94 -7.57 6.42
CA LYS A 56 6.36 -8.49 7.50
C LYS A 56 6.56 -7.72 8.81
N PRO A 57 6.47 -8.39 9.98
CA PRO A 57 6.77 -7.77 11.27
C PRO A 57 8.26 -7.45 11.38
N ALA A 58 8.62 -6.62 12.35
CA ALA A 58 10.01 -6.33 12.71
C ALA A 58 10.77 -7.59 13.17
N ASP A 59 10.09 -8.50 13.86
CA ASP A 59 10.64 -9.79 14.29
C ASP A 59 9.71 -10.92 13.84
N SER A 60 10.29 -11.90 13.11
CA SER A 60 9.58 -13.02 12.52
C SER A 60 8.88 -13.93 13.52
N LYS A 61 9.25 -13.88 14.81
CA LYS A 61 8.56 -14.64 15.86
C LYS A 61 7.13 -14.14 16.08
N PHE A 62 6.84 -12.90 15.72
CA PHE A 62 5.52 -12.32 15.89
C PHE A 62 4.60 -12.71 14.73
N GLY A 63 3.37 -13.10 15.07
CA GLY A 63 2.37 -13.50 14.08
C GLY A 63 1.87 -12.33 13.23
N LYS A 64 1.04 -12.68 12.25
CA LYS A 64 0.42 -11.73 11.31
C LYS A 64 -0.28 -10.55 12.04
N LYS A 65 -0.97 -10.76 13.16
CA LYS A 65 -1.71 -9.69 13.85
C LYS A 65 -0.87 -8.78 14.77
N SER A 66 0.46 -8.84 14.70
CA SER A 66 1.34 -8.12 15.63
C SER A 66 1.49 -6.63 15.37
N TYR A 67 1.27 -6.19 14.13
CA TYR A 67 1.43 -4.78 13.75
C TYR A 67 0.39 -4.36 12.71
N MET A 68 0.28 -3.04 12.55
CA MET A 68 -0.49 -2.40 11.49
C MET A 68 0.41 -1.44 10.73
N VAL A 69 0.13 -1.25 9.44
CA VAL A 69 0.75 -0.20 8.63
C VAL A 69 0.00 1.10 8.89
N LYS A 70 0.72 2.17 9.24
CA LYS A 70 0.14 3.49 9.54
C LYS A 70 0.31 4.50 8.43
N ALA A 71 1.40 4.40 7.67
CA ALA A 71 1.71 5.33 6.59
C ALA A 71 2.52 4.65 5.50
N MET A 72 2.37 5.16 4.28
CA MET A 72 3.22 4.84 3.15
C MET A 72 3.61 6.10 2.40
N ALA A 73 4.78 6.09 1.80
CA ALA A 73 5.24 7.17 0.92
C ALA A 73 6.07 6.60 -0.23
N PHE A 74 5.79 7.01 -1.46
CA PHE A 74 6.68 6.74 -2.58
C PHE A 74 7.91 7.64 -2.51
N SER A 75 9.05 7.12 -2.98
CA SER A 75 10.23 7.95 -3.23
C SER A 75 9.99 8.94 -4.37
N PRO A 76 10.73 10.06 -4.43
CA PRO A 76 10.61 11.06 -5.50
C PRO A 76 10.80 10.48 -6.91
N ASP A 77 11.62 9.44 -7.04
CA ASP A 77 11.90 8.71 -8.29
C ASP A 77 10.84 7.64 -8.64
N SER A 78 9.76 7.50 -7.86
CA SER A 78 8.71 6.47 -8.01
C SER A 78 9.19 5.00 -7.99
N ALA A 79 10.45 4.76 -7.62
CA ALA A 79 11.06 3.43 -7.65
C ALA A 79 10.97 2.68 -6.31
N LYS A 80 10.68 3.39 -5.21
CA LYS A 80 10.63 2.82 -3.87
C LYS A 80 9.37 3.24 -3.13
N ILE A 81 8.98 2.44 -2.15
CA ILE A 81 7.91 2.77 -1.20
C ILE A 81 8.40 2.53 0.23
N ALA A 82 8.32 3.56 1.06
CA ALA A 82 8.54 3.46 2.50
C ALA A 82 7.22 3.09 3.19
N VAL A 83 7.28 2.18 4.16
CA VAL A 83 6.14 1.66 4.92
C VAL A 83 6.45 1.77 6.40
N GLY A 84 5.70 2.63 7.11
CA GLY A 84 5.81 2.80 8.55
C GLY A 84 4.82 1.91 9.30
N GLN A 85 5.33 1.12 10.24
CA GLN A 85 4.57 0.12 11.00
C GLN A 85 4.49 0.48 12.50
N THR A 86 3.51 -0.09 13.21
CA THR A 86 3.30 0.16 14.65
C THR A 86 4.27 -0.56 15.57
N ASP A 87 5.03 -1.53 15.06
CA ASP A 87 6.09 -2.27 15.75
C ASP A 87 7.46 -1.59 15.63
N ASN A 88 7.46 -0.26 15.47
CA ASN A 88 8.63 0.62 15.48
C ASN A 88 9.64 0.37 14.35
N ILE A 89 9.20 -0.21 13.24
CA ILE A 89 10.03 -0.41 12.05
C ILE A 89 9.52 0.36 10.84
N ILE A 90 10.47 0.73 9.97
CA ILE A 90 10.22 1.28 8.65
C ILE A 90 10.86 0.35 7.63
N TYR A 91 10.06 -0.16 6.70
CA TYR A 91 10.57 -0.91 5.55
C TYR A 91 10.57 -0.04 4.31
N VAL A 92 11.61 -0.17 3.49
CA VAL A 92 11.66 0.42 2.16
C VAL A 92 11.69 -0.72 1.15
N TYR A 93 10.69 -0.76 0.27
CA TYR A 93 10.59 -1.73 -0.80
C TYR A 93 10.91 -1.06 -2.13
N LYS A 94 11.56 -1.78 -3.04
CA LYS A 94 11.76 -1.36 -4.42
C LYS A 94 10.67 -1.94 -5.30
N ILE A 95 10.08 -1.14 -6.17
CA ILE A 95 8.91 -1.49 -6.98
C ILE A 95 9.31 -1.56 -8.45
N GLY A 96 9.17 -2.74 -9.05
CA GLY A 96 9.48 -2.98 -10.46
C GLY A 96 10.87 -3.56 -10.74
N GLU A 97 11.51 -4.18 -9.75
CA GLU A 97 12.62 -5.12 -9.99
C GLU A 97 12.12 -6.54 -9.76
N GLU A 98 12.29 -7.41 -10.77
CA GLU A 98 12.43 -8.85 -10.56
C GLU A 98 13.84 -9.17 -10.06
#